data_AF-A0A087VH38-F1
#
_entry.id   AF-A0A087VH38-F1
#
_cell.length_a   1.000
_cell.length_b   1.000
_cell.length_c   1.000
_cell.angle_alpha   90.00
_cell.angle_beta   90.00
_cell.angle_gamma   90.00
#
_symmetry.space_group_name_H-M   'P 1'
#
loop_
_entity.id
_entity.type
_entity.pdbx_description
1 polymer ?
#
loop_
_entity_poly.entity_id
_entity_poly.type
_entity_poly.pdbx_seq_one_letter_code
_entity_poly.pdbx_strand_id
1 'polypeptide(L)'
;SIFILQIESLDKSLEDLLTRVDEFVGMLDMIRSDSSQVVNESIPQIYTKATEMRHIYRKIDKLEAFVKMIGNSVAGLEERVIKAETDLGAFPSTFKKILHTISIPSFLNKSSSSRQQQTLYEPPVLFKTEDYFPCLNEAPH
;
A
#
# COMPACT_ATOMS: atom_id res chain seq x y z
N SER A 1 9.37 35.32 -71.49
CA SER A 1 10.80 35.61 -71.27
C SER A 1 11.28 34.79 -70.08
N ILE A 2 12.52 34.29 -70.07
CA ILE A 2 13.08 33.43 -69.00
C ILE A 2 12.90 34.06 -67.60
N PHE A 3 12.96 35.40 -67.52
CA PHE A 3 12.70 36.15 -66.30
C PHE A 3 11.32 35.91 -65.67
N ILE A 4 10.26 35.73 -66.48
CA ILE A 4 8.90 35.50 -65.97
C ILE A 4 8.84 34.13 -65.26
N LEU A 5 9.46 33.10 -65.86
CA LEU A 5 9.50 31.75 -65.27
C LEU A 5 10.29 31.71 -63.96
N GLN A 6 11.35 32.52 -63.84
CA GLN A 6 12.12 32.63 -62.60
C GLN A 6 11.31 33.30 -61.48
N ILE A 7 10.52 34.32 -61.81
CA ILE A 7 9.63 34.99 -60.87
C ILE A 7 8.54 34.02 -60.39
N GLU A 8 7.91 33.27 -61.30
CA GLU A 8 6.89 32.27 -60.95
C GLU A 8 7.44 31.14 -60.08
N SER A 9 8.68 30.68 -60.35
CA SER A 9 9.33 29.65 -59.53
C SER A 9 9.64 30.15 -58.11
N LEU A 10 10.03 31.41 -57.97
CA LEU A 10 10.30 32.03 -56.68
C LEU A 10 9.01 32.19 -55.87
N ASP A 11 7.95 32.69 -56.52
CA ASP A 11 6.62 32.86 -55.94
C ASP A 11 6.08 31.54 -55.38
N LYS A 12 6.14 30.47 -56.18
CA LYS A 12 5.78 29.13 -55.73
C LYS A 12 6.59 28.64 -54.53
N SER A 13 7.90 28.90 -54.53
CA SER A 13 8.77 28.51 -53.42
C SER A 13 8.47 29.29 -52.15
N LEU A 14 8.01 30.53 -52.28
CA LEU A 14 7.57 31.36 -51.15
C LEU A 14 6.25 30.83 -50.58
N GLU A 15 5.27 30.52 -51.42
CA GLU A 15 3.98 29.94 -50.99
C GLU A 15 4.18 28.58 -50.28
N ASP A 16 5.06 27.72 -50.82
CA ASP A 16 5.43 26.46 -50.17
C ASP A 16 6.14 26.68 -48.82
N LEU A 17 6.89 27.78 -48.66
CA LEU A 17 7.51 28.14 -47.38
C LEU A 17 6.47 28.66 -46.39
N LEU A 18 5.57 29.54 -46.81
CA LEU A 18 4.49 30.08 -45.98
C LEU A 18 3.58 28.96 -45.47
N THR A 19 3.20 28.02 -46.33
CA THR A 19 2.41 26.83 -45.96
C THR A 19 3.12 26.01 -44.88
N ARG A 20 4.43 25.74 -45.03
CA ARG A 20 5.19 25.00 -44.02
C ARG A 20 5.30 25.76 -42.69
N VAL A 21 5.40 27.08 -42.73
CA VAL A 21 5.40 27.90 -41.50
C VAL A 21 4.08 27.76 -40.76
N ASP A 22 2.95 27.78 -41.46
CA ASP A 22 1.63 27.57 -40.85
C ASP A 22 1.51 26.17 -40.22
N GLU A 23 2.02 25.14 -40.89
CA GLU A 23 2.10 23.78 -40.35
C GLU A 23 2.96 23.72 -39.08
N PHE A 24 4.11 24.41 -39.05
CA PHE A 24 4.95 24.50 -37.84
C PHE A 24 4.24 25.19 -36.69
N VAL A 25 3.49 26.26 -36.96
CA VAL A 25 2.67 26.94 -35.94
C VAL A 25 1.63 25.96 -35.38
N GLY A 26 0.93 25.23 -36.25
CA GLY A 26 -0.03 24.21 -35.82
C GLY A 26 0.60 23.12 -34.94
N MET A 27 1.80 22.64 -35.29
CA MET A 27 2.53 21.67 -34.47
C MET A 27 2.95 22.25 -33.11
N LEU A 28 3.40 23.50 -33.07
CA LEU A 28 3.76 24.17 -31.81
C LEU A 28 2.55 24.35 -30.89
N ASP A 29 1.39 24.68 -31.44
CA ASP A 29 0.16 24.81 -30.68
C ASP A 29 -0.29 23.47 -30.09
N MET A 30 -0.17 22.38 -30.85
CA MET A 30 -0.42 21.03 -30.33
C MET A 30 0.53 20.68 -29.18
N ILE A 31 1.84 20.89 -29.37
CA ILE A 31 2.84 20.61 -28.32
C ILE A 31 2.57 21.45 -27.07
N ARG A 32 2.20 22.72 -27.24
CA ARG A 32 1.87 23.63 -26.14
C ARG A 32 0.63 23.15 -25.40
N SER A 33 -0.41 22.73 -26.13
CA SER A 33 -1.64 22.17 -25.55
C SER A 33 -1.34 20.90 -24.75
N ASP A 34 -0.61 19.95 -25.33
CA ASP A 34 -0.26 18.69 -24.67
C ASP A 34 0.60 18.93 -23.42
N SER A 35 1.58 19.84 -23.52
CA SER A 35 2.42 20.22 -22.38
C SER A 35 1.57 20.83 -21.27
N SER A 36 0.62 21.71 -21.62
CA SER A 36 -0.30 22.30 -20.67
C SER A 36 -1.17 21.25 -19.99
N GLN A 37 -1.71 20.28 -20.75
CA GLN A 37 -2.50 19.18 -20.20
C GLN A 37 -1.69 18.34 -19.21
N VAL A 38 -0.49 17.94 -19.59
CA VAL A 38 0.38 17.11 -18.74
C VAL A 38 0.71 17.84 -17.43
N VAL A 39 1.11 19.10 -17.52
CA VAL A 39 1.55 19.89 -16.35
C VAL A 39 0.39 20.26 -15.44
N ASN A 40 -0.75 20.66 -16.01
CA ASN A 40 -1.86 21.19 -15.22
C ASN A 40 -2.87 20.12 -14.79
N GLU A 41 -2.92 18.97 -15.46
CA GLU A 41 -3.90 17.92 -15.17
C GLU A 41 -3.21 16.61 -14.79
N SER A 42 -2.42 16.04 -15.70
CA SER A 42 -1.91 14.66 -15.53
C SER A 42 -0.97 14.53 -14.34
N ILE A 43 0.00 15.44 -14.18
CA ILE A 43 0.96 15.42 -13.06
C ILE A 43 0.23 15.59 -11.70
N PRO A 44 -0.64 16.59 -11.50
CA PRO A 44 -1.42 16.72 -10.27
C PRO A 44 -2.29 15.50 -9.96
N GLN A 45 -2.91 14.87 -10.98
CA GLN A 45 -3.69 13.64 -10.79
C GLN A 45 -2.82 12.48 -10.32
N ILE A 46 -1.65 12.27 -10.93
CA ILE A 46 -0.69 11.26 -10.50
C ILE A 46 -0.25 11.51 -9.05
N TYR A 47 0.06 12.76 -8.69
CA TYR A 47 0.45 13.12 -7.33
C TYR A 47 -0.66 12.83 -6.32
N THR A 48 -1.91 13.13 -6.68
CA THR A 48 -3.09 12.85 -5.85
C THR A 48 -3.22 11.35 -5.62
N LYS A 49 -3.15 10.55 -6.69
CA LYS A 49 -3.22 9.08 -6.59
C LYS A 49 -2.07 8.49 -5.79
N ALA A 50 -0.85 8.99 -5.97
CA ALA A 50 0.31 8.60 -5.16
C ALA A 50 0.11 8.94 -3.67
N THR A 51 -0.61 10.02 -3.37
CA THR A 51 -0.96 10.41 -1.99
C THR A 51 -2.02 9.49 -1.39
N GLU A 52 -3.04 9.12 -2.15
CA GLU A 52 -4.04 8.12 -1.75
C GLU A 52 -3.38 6.76 -1.46
N MET A 53 -2.40 6.34 -2.26
CA MET A 53 -1.64 5.11 -2.02
C MET A 53 -0.93 5.11 -0.66
N ARG A 54 -0.43 6.26 -0.18
CA ARG A 54 0.16 6.36 1.16
C ARG A 54 -0.84 5.99 2.27
N HIS A 55 -2.13 6.21 2.05
CA HIS A 55 -3.16 5.84 3.04
C HIS A 55 -3.38 4.33 3.04
N ILE A 56 -3.31 3.69 1.88
CA ILE A 56 -3.38 2.23 1.75
C ILE A 56 -2.19 1.57 2.45
N TYR A 57 -0.97 2.05 2.22
CA TYR A 57 0.21 1.53 2.91
C TYR A 57 0.10 1.62 4.43
N ARG A 58 -0.39 2.75 4.96
CA ARG A 58 -0.66 2.88 6.40
C ARG A 58 -1.69 1.86 6.93
N LYS A 59 -2.70 1.50 6.13
CA LYS A 59 -3.65 0.45 6.52
C LYS A 59 -2.98 -0.92 6.54
N ILE A 60 -2.08 -1.19 5.60
CA ILE A 60 -1.28 -2.42 5.55
C ILE A 60 -0.36 -2.51 6.77
N ASP A 61 0.39 -1.45 7.09
CA ASP A 61 1.29 -1.42 8.26
C ASP A 61 0.54 -1.67 9.58
N LYS A 62 -0.65 -1.08 9.74
CA LYS A 62 -1.51 -1.32 10.90
C LYS A 62 -1.97 -2.77 10.98
N LEU A 63 -2.31 -3.37 9.84
CA LEU A 63 -2.71 -4.77 9.77
C LEU A 63 -1.56 -5.71 10.12
N GLU A 64 -0.35 -5.44 9.62
CA GLU A 64 0.84 -6.20 9.98
C GLU A 64 1.12 -6.14 11.48
N ALA A 65 1.09 -4.93 12.07
CA ALA A 65 1.29 -4.75 13.51
C ALA A 65 0.24 -5.51 14.33
N PHE A 66 -1.02 -5.50 13.88
CA PHE A 66 -2.11 -6.23 14.52
C PHE A 66 -1.91 -7.75 14.47
N VAL A 67 -1.59 -8.31 13.29
CA VAL A 67 -1.31 -9.74 13.13
C VAL A 67 -0.13 -10.17 14.00
N LYS A 68 0.93 -9.36 14.06
CA LYS A 68 2.10 -9.63 14.92
C LYS A 68 1.72 -9.66 16.40
N MET A 69 0.88 -8.72 16.85
CA MET A 69 0.38 -8.70 18.23
C MET A 69 -0.45 -9.95 18.56
N ILE A 70 -1.34 -10.37 17.66
CA ILE A 70 -2.10 -11.62 17.82
C ILE A 70 -1.16 -12.81 17.92
N GLY A 71 -0.16 -12.90 17.04
CA GLY A 71 0.84 -13.97 17.06
C GLY A 71 1.54 -14.08 18.42
N ASN A 72 1.96 -12.94 18.99
CA ASN A 72 2.59 -12.90 20.32
C ASN A 72 1.61 -13.32 21.43
N SER A 73 0.34 -12.88 21.36
CA SER A 73 -0.69 -13.27 22.33
C SER A 73 -0.96 -14.77 22.31
N VAL A 74 -1.03 -15.37 21.12
CA VAL A 74 -1.24 -16.81 20.92
C VAL A 74 -0.05 -17.62 21.42
N ALA A 75 1.18 -17.20 21.10
CA ALA A 75 2.39 -17.85 21.59
C ALA A 75 2.48 -17.83 23.13
N GLY A 76 2.13 -16.69 23.76
CA GLY A 76 2.06 -16.57 25.21
C GLY A 76 0.97 -17.46 25.83
N LEU A 77 -0.16 -17.63 25.16
CA LEU A 77 -1.20 -18.57 25.58
C LEU A 77 -0.72 -20.02 25.49
N GLU A 78 -0.07 -20.39 24.38
CA GLU A 78 0.48 -21.74 24.17
C GLU A 78 1.49 -22.11 25.26
N GLU A 79 2.42 -21.21 25.61
CA GLU A 79 3.39 -21.43 26.68
C GLU A 79 2.70 -21.66 28.04
N ARG A 80 1.66 -20.89 28.37
CA ARG A 80 0.88 -21.06 29.60
C ARG A 80 0.14 -22.41 29.63
N VAL A 81 -0.41 -22.84 28.50
CA VAL A 81 -1.09 -24.14 28.38
C VAL A 81 -0.08 -25.28 28.58
N ILE A 82 1.09 -25.22 27.95
CA ILE A 82 2.16 -26.22 28.11
C ILE A 82 2.63 -26.30 29.58
N LYS A 83 2.82 -25.14 30.23
CA LYS A 83 3.17 -25.07 31.65
C LYS A 83 2.11 -25.72 32.53
N ALA A 84 0.82 -25.39 32.30
CA ALA A 84 -0.28 -25.98 33.06
C ALA A 84 -0.38 -27.50 32.89
N GLU A 85 -0.19 -28.03 31.67
CA GLU A 85 -0.16 -29.48 31.42
C GLU A 85 0.99 -30.18 32.14
N THR A 86 2.16 -29.52 32.21
CA THR A 86 3.34 -30.05 32.91
C THR A 86 3.13 -30.07 34.41
N ASP A 87 2.53 -29.00 34.96
CA ASP A 87 2.35 -28.81 36.40
C ASP A 87 1.13 -29.59 36.97
N LEU A 88 0.07 -29.80 36.19
CA LEU A 88 -1.22 -30.36 36.64
C LEU A 88 -1.63 -31.68 35.97
N GLY A 89 -0.83 -32.22 35.04
CA GLY A 89 -1.16 -33.41 34.26
C GLY A 89 -1.99 -33.10 33.01
N ALA A 90 -2.03 -34.04 32.06
CA ALA A 90 -2.50 -33.80 30.68
C ALA A 90 -3.93 -33.24 30.60
N PHE A 91 -4.04 -31.98 30.15
CA PHE A 91 -5.31 -31.35 29.79
C PHE A 91 -5.86 -31.98 28.50
N PRO A 92 -7.19 -31.94 28.24
CA PRO A 92 -7.77 -32.56 27.06
C PRO A 92 -7.16 -32.01 25.76
N SER A 93 -6.60 -32.91 24.94
CA SER A 93 -5.87 -32.64 23.68
C SER A 93 -6.65 -31.84 22.62
N THR A 94 -7.92 -31.54 22.85
CA THR A 94 -8.80 -30.74 21.99
C THR A 94 -8.35 -29.28 21.89
N PHE A 95 -7.85 -28.67 22.98
CA PHE A 95 -7.39 -27.26 22.94
C PHE A 95 -6.12 -27.09 22.11
N LYS A 96 -5.20 -28.07 22.14
CA LYS A 96 -4.02 -28.10 21.28
C LYS A 96 -4.38 -28.07 19.78
N LYS A 97 -5.38 -28.84 19.37
CA LYS A 97 -5.81 -28.92 17.96
C LYS A 97 -6.35 -27.58 17.44
N ILE A 98 -7.05 -26.83 18.28
CA ILE A 98 -7.61 -25.53 17.92
C ILE A 98 -6.49 -24.49 17.78
N LEU A 99 -5.53 -24.47 18.71
CA LEU A 99 -4.36 -23.57 18.64
C LEU A 99 -3.47 -23.87 17.41
N HIS A 100 -3.20 -25.14 17.11
CA HIS A 100 -2.42 -25.51 15.92
C HIS A 100 -3.11 -25.16 14.59
N THR A 101 -4.44 -25.07 14.56
CA THR A 101 -5.18 -24.70 13.34
C THR A 101 -5.00 -23.21 12.98
N ILE A 102 -4.58 -22.37 13.94
CA ILE A 102 -4.34 -20.93 13.76
C ILE A 102 -2.83 -20.64 13.51
N SER A 103 -2.00 -21.68 13.36
CA SER A 103 -0.55 -21.54 13.17
C SER A 103 -0.21 -20.88 11.83
N ILE A 104 0.18 -19.61 11.89
CA ILE A 104 0.87 -18.83 10.84
C ILE A 104 2.29 -19.40 10.66
N PRO A 105 2.92 -19.38 9.45
CA PRO A 105 4.19 -20.07 9.21
C PRO A 105 5.32 -19.57 10.12
N SER A 106 6.05 -20.52 10.71
CA SER A 106 7.13 -20.29 11.66
C SER A 106 8.30 -19.47 11.10
N PHE A 107 8.36 -18.22 11.51
CA PHE A 107 9.62 -17.54 11.85
C PHE A 107 9.36 -16.86 13.17
N LEU A 108 10.04 -17.24 14.25
CA LEU A 108 10.45 -16.39 15.38
C LEU A 108 10.92 -17.27 16.57
N ASN A 109 12.25 -17.29 16.68
CA ASN A 109 13.16 -17.51 17.80
C ASN A 109 12.69 -18.08 19.15
N LYS A 110 13.48 -19.07 19.56
CA LYS A 110 13.63 -19.73 20.87
C LYS A 110 14.17 -18.74 21.92
N SER A 111 13.48 -18.60 23.05
CA SER A 111 14.06 -18.02 24.28
C SER A 111 13.79 -18.88 25.52
N SER A 112 14.71 -18.72 26.47
CA SER A 112 15.10 -19.61 27.56
C SER A 112 14.16 -19.66 28.77
N SER A 113 14.08 -20.87 29.33
CA SER A 113 13.41 -21.26 30.57
C SER A 113 13.96 -20.57 31.84
N SER A 114 13.07 -20.11 32.73
CA SER A 114 13.37 -19.87 34.15
C SER A 114 12.23 -20.33 35.06
N ARG A 115 12.61 -20.62 36.31
CA ARG A 115 12.05 -21.64 37.22
C ARG A 115 10.95 -21.12 38.16
N GLN A 116 9.84 -21.87 38.19
CA GLN A 116 8.90 -22.12 39.30
C GLN A 116 8.64 -21.02 40.36
N GLN A 117 7.46 -20.40 40.27
CA GLN A 117 6.64 -20.00 41.43
C GLN A 117 5.18 -20.35 41.09
N GLN A 118 4.43 -20.86 42.07
CA GLN A 118 3.02 -21.23 41.94
C GLN A 118 2.21 -19.98 41.58
N THR A 119 1.77 -19.88 40.32
CA THR A 119 1.10 -18.69 39.82
C THR A 119 -0.41 -18.82 40.04
N LEU A 120 -0.94 -17.97 40.92
CA LEU A 120 -2.35 -17.56 40.93
C LEU A 120 -2.80 -17.29 39.48
N TYR A 121 -3.96 -17.83 39.08
CA TYR A 121 -4.48 -17.65 37.73
C TYR A 121 -4.68 -16.17 37.44
N GLU A 122 -3.91 -15.63 36.48
CA GLU A 122 -4.08 -14.29 35.95
C GLU A 122 -4.74 -14.39 34.57
N PRO A 123 -5.95 -13.80 34.38
CA PRO A 123 -6.64 -13.81 33.11
C PRO A 123 -5.76 -13.26 31.97
N PRO A 124 -5.81 -13.84 30.76
CA PRO A 124 -5.14 -13.26 29.61
C PRO A 124 -5.67 -11.85 29.33
N VAL A 125 -4.78 -10.93 28.98
CA VAL A 125 -5.19 -9.61 28.50
C VAL A 125 -5.88 -9.81 27.15
N LEU A 126 -7.19 -9.54 27.11
CA LEU A 126 -7.96 -9.60 25.88
C LEU A 126 -7.68 -8.36 25.04
N PHE A 127 -7.22 -8.54 23.81
CA PHE A 127 -7.07 -7.44 22.87
C PHE A 127 -8.42 -7.11 22.23
N LYS A 128 -8.62 -5.82 21.94
CA LYS A 128 -9.80 -5.31 21.23
C LYS A 128 -9.36 -4.87 19.85
N THR A 129 -10.03 -5.38 18.82
CA THR A 129 -9.78 -4.97 17.42
C THR A 129 -10.02 -3.47 17.22
N GLU A 130 -10.93 -2.91 18.02
CA GLU A 130 -11.30 -1.49 18.10
C GLU A 130 -10.08 -0.58 18.29
N ASP A 131 -9.12 -1.01 19.10
CA ASP A 131 -7.94 -0.22 19.50
C ASP A 131 -6.96 -0.04 18.33
N TYR A 132 -7.03 -0.91 17.31
CA TYR A 132 -6.14 -0.93 16.15
C TYR A 132 -6.86 -0.46 14.88
N PHE A 133 -8.16 -0.76 14.76
CA PHE A 133 -9.03 -0.36 13.66
C PHE A 133 -10.28 0.32 14.21
N PRO A 134 -10.20 1.60 14.64
CA PRO A 134 -11.37 2.35 15.02
C PRO A 134 -12.32 2.42 13.82
N CYS A 135 -13.59 2.04 14.01
CA CYS A 135 -14.63 2.25 13.01
C CYS A 135 -14.66 3.75 12.69
N LEU A 136 -14.25 4.12 11.48
CA LEU A 136 -14.53 5.44 10.96
C LEU A 136 -16.05 5.49 10.80
N ASN A 137 -16.74 6.16 11.72
CA ASN A 137 -18.05 6.69 11.43
C ASN A 137 -17.87 7.67 10.25
N GLU A 138 -18.07 7.18 9.03
CA GLU A 138 -18.36 8.04 7.89
C GLU A 138 -19.66 8.78 8.24
N ALA A 139 -19.52 10.03 8.66
CA ALA A 139 -20.64 10.94 8.62
C ALA A 139 -21.07 11.05 7.15
N PRO A 140 -22.38 10.89 6.83
CA PRO A 140 -22.85 11.08 5.48
C PRO A 140 -22.65 12.55 5.11
N HIS A 141 -21.87 12.81 4.06
CA HIS A 141 -21.87 14.07 3.32
C HIS A 141 -22.70 13.88 2.05
#